data_AF-A0A9X5MYQ0-F1
#
_entry.id   AF-A0A9X5MYQ0-F1
#
_cell.length_a   1.000
_cell.length_b   1.000
_cell.length_c   1.000
_cell.angle_alpha   90.00
_cell.angle_beta   90.00
_cell.angle_gamma   90.00
#
_symmetry.space_group_name_H-M   'P 1'
#
loop_
_entity.id
_entity.type
_entity.pdbx_description
1 polymer ?
#
loop_
_entity_poly.entity_id
_entity_poly.type
_entity_poly.pdbx_seq_one_letter_code
_entity_poly.pdbx_strand_id
1 'polypeptide(L)' 'MGHRIKVTIGDYVQFSYYKNSNSQLIGYIVSVLQNAIFLDIKGDYIISGKLYMIKT' A
#
# COMPACT_ATOMS: atom_id res chain seq x y z
N MET A 1 -13.29 13.14 10.89
CA MET A 1 -13.81 13.26 9.51
C MET A 1 -12.80 12.56 8.60
N GLY A 2 -13.21 11.50 7.90
CA GLY A 2 -12.25 10.68 7.15
C GLY A 2 -11.70 11.42 5.93
N HIS A 3 -10.37 11.58 5.86
CA HIS A 3 -9.70 12.07 4.67
C HIS A 3 -9.84 11.03 3.56
N ARG A 4 -10.75 11.26 2.62
CA ARG A 4 -10.83 10.48 1.38
C ARG A 4 -9.76 10.99 0.44
N ILE A 5 -8.72 10.18 0.23
CA ILE A 5 -7.66 10.47 -0.73
C ILE A 5 -8.03 9.79 -2.04
N LYS A 6 -8.17 10.58 -3.11
CA LYS A 6 -8.27 10.04 -4.47
C LYS A 6 -6.85 9.69 -4.92
N VAL A 7 -6.68 8.49 -5.45
CA VAL A 7 -5.40 8.01 -5.95
C VAL A 7 -5.53 7.58 -7.41
N THR A 8 -4.44 7.69 -8.15
CA THR A 8 -4.34 7.38 -9.58
C THR A 8 -3.11 6.52 -9.86
N ILE A 9 -3.14 5.80 -10.98
CA ILE A 9 -1.99 4.98 -11.42
C ILE A 9 -0.81 5.91 -11.65
N GLY A 10 0.35 5.56 -11.10
CA GLY A 10 1.58 6.36 -11.15
C GLY A 10 1.81 7.26 -9.92
N ASP A 11 0.81 7.43 -9.04
CA ASP A 11 1.00 8.21 -7.82
C ASP A 11 2.01 7.51 -6.90
N TYR A 12 2.93 8.32 -6.36
CA TYR A 12 3.86 7.91 -5.32
C TYR A 12 3.21 8.11 -3.95
N VAL A 13 3.01 7.02 -3.22
CA VAL A 13 2.23 7.02 -1.98
C VAL A 13 3.01 6.41 -0.84
N GLN A 14 2.73 6.92 0.36
CA GLN A 14 3.31 6.46 1.62
C GLN A 14 2.19 6.02 2.56
N PHE A 15 2.22 4.77 3.00
CA PHE A 15 1.30 4.24 3.99
C PHE A 15 1.99 4.07 5.33
N SER A 16 1.36 4.62 6.36
CA SER A 16 1.74 4.35 7.75
C SER A 16 1.36 2.91 8.08
N TYR A 17 2.36 2.08 8.40
CA TYR A 17 2.07 0.73 8.88
C TYR A 17 1.52 0.81 10.30
N TYR A 18 0.26 0.40 10.49
CA TYR A 18 -0.50 0.59 11.74
C TYR A 18 0.19 0.06 13.01
N LYS A 19 1.12 -0.90 12.88
CA LYS A 19 1.85 -1.48 14.03
C LYS A 19 3.28 -0.98 14.22
N ASN A 20 3.83 -0.19 13.29
CA ASN A 20 5.18 0.35 13.42
C ASN A 20 5.26 1.71 12.73
N SER A 21 5.21 2.77 13.52
CA SER A 21 5.30 4.17 13.04
C SER A 21 6.60 4.46 12.29
N ASN A 22 7.63 3.63 12.48
CA ASN A 22 8.93 3.79 11.82
C ASN A 22 9.03 3.00 10.51
N SER A 23 8.05 2.13 10.21
CA SER A 23 8.00 1.39 8.95
C SER A 23 6.94 2.00 8.05
N GLN A 24 7.40 2.74 7.05
CA GLN A 24 6.54 3.35 6.04
C GLN A 24 6.63 2.49 4.77
N LEU A 25 5.48 2.02 4.28
CA LEU A 25 5.41 1.36 2.98
C LEU A 25 5.32 2.45 1.93
N ILE A 26 6.37 2.59 1.13
CA ILE A 26 6.48 3.57 0.05
C ILE A 26 6.53 2.87 -1.29
N GLY A 27 5.81 3.40 -2.27
CA GLY A 27 5.75 2.78 -3.58
C GLY A 27 4.86 3.54 -4.56
N TYR A 28 4.80 3.00 -5.78
CA TYR A 28 3.97 3.54 -6.85
C TYR A 28 2.69 2.72 -6.98
N ILE A 29 1.59 3.39 -7.28
CA ILE A 29 0.34 2.71 -7.62
C ILE A 29 0.43 2.18 -9.05
N VAL A 30 0.33 0.86 -9.20
CA VAL A 30 0.37 0.19 -10.51
C VAL A 30 -1.01 -0.22 -11.00
N SER A 31 -2.00 -0.33 -10.11
CA SER A 31 -3.39 -0.60 -10.47
C SER A 31 -4.36 -0.13 -9.39
N VAL A 32 -5.55 0.33 -9.82
CA VAL A 32 -6.65 0.75 -8.96
C VAL A 32 -7.89 -0.02 -9.36
N LEU A 33 -8.39 -0.87 -8.46
CA LEU A 33 -9.68 -1.53 -8.54
C LEU A 33 -10.69 -0.79 -7.64
N GLN A 34 -11.97 -1.15 -7.77
CA GLN A 34 -13.04 -0.48 -7.04
C GLN A 34 -12.85 -0.45 -5.51
N ASN A 35 -12.23 -1.47 -4.92
CA ASN A 35 -11.99 -1.59 -3.47
C ASN A 35 -10.55 -1.99 -3.11
N ALA A 36 -9.62 -1.94 -4.05
CA ALA A 36 -8.25 -2.38 -3.84
C ALA A 36 -7.29 -1.52 -4.68
N ILE A 37 -6.08 -1.34 -4.17
CA ILE A 37 -4.97 -0.77 -4.92
C ILE A 37 -3.82 -1.77 -4.92
N PHE A 38 -3.08 -1.81 -6.01
CA PHE A 38 -1.85 -2.56 -6.12
C PHE A 38 -0.67 -1.60 -6.13
N LEU A 39 0.34 -1.95 -5.36
CA LEU A 39 1.53 -1.13 -5.14
C LEU A 39 2.75 -1.89 -5.64
N ASP A 40 3.61 -1.19 -6.38
CA ASP A 40 4.98 -1.61 -6.56
C ASP A 40 5.83 -0.97 -5.45
N ILE A 41 6.30 -1.81 -4.53
CA ILE A 41 7.14 -1.42 -3.40
C ILE A 41 8.57 -1.88 -3.65
N LYS A 42 9.53 -0.96 -3.48
CA LYS A 42 10.95 -1.27 -3.62
C LYS A 42 11.62 -1.26 -2.25
N GLY A 43 12.36 -2.33 -1.94
CA GLY A 43 13.15 -2.47 -0.72
C GLY A 43 12.84 -3.74 0.07
N ASP A 44 13.60 -3.95 1.14
CA ASP A 44 13.41 -5.08 2.06
C ASP A 44 12.43 -4.67 3.17
N TYR A 45 11.26 -5.31 3.20
CA TYR A 45 10.23 -5.03 4.20
C TYR A 45 9.92 -6.29 5.01
N ILE A 46 9.84 -6.13 6.33
CA ILE A 46 9.29 -7.14 7.22
C ILE A 46 7.80 -6.80 7.41
N ILE A 47 6.92 -7.63 6.85
CA ILE A 47 5.47 -7.48 6.98
C ILE A 47 5.01 -8.36 8.16
N SER A 48 4.51 -7.74 9.22
CA SER A 48 3.99 -8.45 10.40
C SER A 48 2.46 -8.60 10.36
N GLY A 49 1.95 -9.61 9.68
CA GLY A 49 0.51 -9.85 9.59
C GLY A 49 0.16 -11.15 8.91
N LYS A 50 -1.14 -11.39 8.67
CA LYS A 50 -1.55 -12.49 7.80
C LYS A 50 -1.38 -12.05 6.35
N LEU A 51 -0.44 -12.69 5.66
CA LEU A 51 -0.31 -12.59 4.21
C LEU A 51 -1.35 -13.51 3.59
N TYR A 52 -2.24 -12.93 2.78
CA TYR A 52 -3.21 -13.68 1.99
C TYR A 52 -2.70 -13.70 0.54
N MET A 53 -2.22 -14.86 0.09
CA MET A 53 -1.94 -15.06 -1.32
C MET A 53 -3.27 -15.14 -2.08
N ILE A 54 -3.62 -14.09 -2.80
CA ILE A 54 -4.73 -14.11 -3.74
C ILE A 54 -4.17 -14.69 -5.04
N LYS A 55 -4.60 -15.91 -5.40
CA LYS A 55 -4.33 -16.46 -6.73
C LYS A 55 -5.20 -15.71 -7.74
N THR A 56 -4.57 -15.02 -8.67
CA THR A 56 -5.18 -14.49 -9.90
C THR A 56 -5.22 -15.56 -10.97
#